data_AF-A0A6J7ZWJ9-F1
#
_entry.id   AF-A0A6J7ZWJ9-F1
#
_cell.length_a   1.000
_cell.length_b   1.000
_cell.length_c   1.000
_cell.angle_alpha   90.00
_cell.angle_beta   90.00
_cell.angle_gamma   90.00
#
_symmetry.space_group_name_H-M   'P 1'
#
loop_
_entity.id
_entity.type
_entity.pdbx_description
1 polymer ?
#
loop_
_entity_poly.entity_id
_entity_poly.type
_entity_poly.pdbx_seq_one_letter_code
_entity_poly.pdbx_strand_id
1 'polypeptide(L)'
;MYCKIHAVAVCLGCVPSLHRTCSGVIPLDKAAENTKHSTALADLEDTLTRTLQNLEQIINDRESAMKNFEDQKQTIKNTINDTQARILKTLDDLEHKLLLELDTKYGNCKSEVNKLLIGMNNSKRDLCCLREQTAQLKSFASDVQFFLERVRSMK
;
A
#
# COMPACT_ATOMS: atom_id res chain seq x y z
N MET A 1 -47.93 -38.32 -47.26
CA MET A 1 -48.01 -39.17 -46.06
C MET A 1 -46.77 -38.91 -45.21
N TYR A 2 -46.77 -39.33 -43.94
CA TYR A 2 -45.63 -39.24 -43.04
C TYR A 2 -45.35 -40.62 -42.43
N CYS A 3 -44.10 -41.08 -42.50
CA CYS A 3 -43.68 -42.34 -41.90
C CYS A 3 -43.12 -42.10 -40.50
N LYS A 4 -43.81 -42.55 -39.45
CA LYS A 4 -43.34 -42.37 -38.06
C LYS A 4 -42.02 -43.09 -37.74
N ILE A 5 -41.76 -44.23 -38.37
CA ILE A 5 -40.57 -45.05 -38.10
C ILE A 5 -39.29 -44.34 -38.58
N HIS A 6 -39.36 -43.76 -39.78
CA HIS A 6 -38.22 -43.05 -40.38
C HIS A 6 -38.25 -41.54 -40.12
N ALA A 7 -39.34 -41.04 -39.53
CA ALA A 7 -39.59 -39.62 -39.29
C ALA A 7 -39.50 -38.73 -40.55
N VAL A 8 -39.97 -39.21 -41.71
CA VAL A 8 -39.91 -38.48 -42.99
C VAL A 8 -41.26 -38.34 -43.68
N ALA A 9 -41.43 -37.26 -44.44
CA ALA A 9 -42.55 -37.11 -45.37
C ALA A 9 -42.33 -37.99 -46.62
N VAL A 10 -43.36 -38.74 -47.02
CA VAL A 10 -43.30 -39.69 -48.13
C VAL A 10 -44.47 -39.49 -49.09
N CYS A 11 -44.21 -39.62 -50.40
CA CYS A 11 -45.26 -39.57 -51.43
C CYS A 11 -46.03 -40.90 -51.49
N LEU A 12 -47.19 -40.90 -52.14
CA LEU A 12 -48.04 -42.10 -52.26
C LEU A 12 -47.35 -43.27 -52.97
N GLY A 13 -46.41 -43.00 -53.89
CA GLY A 13 -45.64 -44.04 -54.58
C GLY A 13 -44.56 -44.72 -53.72
N CYS A 14 -44.02 -44.01 -52.73
CA CYS A 14 -43.02 -44.55 -51.82
C CYS A 14 -43.63 -45.44 -50.71
N VAL A 15 -44.91 -45.26 -50.38
CA VAL A 15 -45.59 -46.03 -49.34
C VAL A 15 -45.61 -47.54 -49.64
N PRO A 16 -46.08 -48.02 -50.81
CA PRO A 16 -46.15 -49.45 -51.09
C PRO A 16 -44.81 -50.09 -51.47
N SER A 17 -43.78 -49.30 -51.80
CA SER A 17 -42.47 -49.78 -52.26
C SER A 17 -41.43 -49.77 -51.13
N LEU A 18 -41.09 -48.59 -50.62
CA LEU A 18 -40.02 -48.38 -49.66
C LEU A 18 -40.50 -48.40 -48.20
N HIS A 19 -41.77 -48.10 -47.96
CA HIS A 19 -42.36 -48.05 -46.61
C HIS A 19 -43.46 -49.10 -46.39
N ARG A 20 -43.45 -50.18 -47.18
CA ARG A 20 -44.50 -51.21 -47.16
C ARG A 20 -44.66 -51.88 -45.80
N THR A 21 -43.55 -52.06 -45.09
CA THR A 21 -43.51 -52.70 -43.76
C THR A 21 -43.65 -51.68 -42.62
N CYS A 22 -43.74 -50.39 -42.92
CA CYS A 22 -43.87 -49.36 -41.91
C CYS A 22 -45.31 -49.26 -41.41
N SER A 23 -45.60 -49.82 -40.23
CA SER A 23 -46.93 -49.77 -39.60
C SER A 23 -47.38 -48.36 -39.18
N GLY A 24 -46.49 -47.37 -39.22
CA GLY A 24 -46.71 -46.00 -38.73
C GLY A 24 -46.87 -44.93 -39.82
N VAL A 25 -47.32 -45.27 -41.03
CA VAL A 25 -47.56 -44.28 -42.09
C VAL A 25 -48.92 -43.62 -41.89
N ILE A 26 -48.93 -42.30 -41.63
CA ILE A 26 -50.15 -41.52 -41.39
C ILE A 26 -50.28 -40.36 -42.39
N PRO A 27 -51.49 -39.79 -42.56
CA PRO A 27 -51.66 -38.53 -43.28
C PRO A 27 -50.76 -37.41 -42.70
N LEU A 28 -50.21 -36.56 -43.57
CA LEU A 28 -49.20 -35.57 -43.19
C LEU A 28 -49.80 -34.46 -42.31
N ASP A 29 -51.03 -34.06 -42.60
CA ASP A 29 -51.87 -33.19 -41.78
C ASP A 29 -52.04 -33.72 -40.35
N LYS A 30 -52.33 -35.01 -40.19
CA LYS A 30 -52.42 -35.64 -38.86
C LYS A 30 -51.07 -35.70 -38.14
N ALA A 31 -49.97 -35.90 -38.87
CA ALA A 31 -48.63 -35.86 -38.30
C ALA A 31 -48.24 -34.45 -37.83
N ALA A 32 -48.56 -33.44 -38.64
CA ALA A 32 -48.36 -32.03 -38.33
C ALA A 32 -49.19 -31.63 -37.10
N GLU A 33 -50.46 -32.02 -37.04
CA GLU A 33 -51.34 -31.72 -35.90
C GLU A 33 -50.84 -32.37 -34.60
N ASN A 34 -50.42 -33.64 -34.64
CA ASN A 34 -49.85 -34.33 -33.47
C ASN A 34 -48.54 -33.68 -32.99
N THR A 35 -47.74 -33.17 -33.92
CA THR A 35 -46.47 -32.50 -33.61
C THR A 35 -46.76 -31.13 -33.00
N LYS A 36 -47.66 -30.35 -33.60
CA LYS A 36 -48.07 -29.02 -33.14
C LYS A 36 -48.67 -29.06 -31.73
N HIS A 37 -49.41 -30.12 -31.38
CA HIS A 37 -50.01 -30.31 -30.06
C HIS A 37 -49.18 -31.25 -29.17
N SER A 38 -47.92 -31.52 -29.52
CA SER A 38 -47.05 -32.36 -28.72
C SER A 38 -46.67 -31.63 -27.43
N THR A 39 -47.12 -32.16 -26.29
CA THR A 39 -46.72 -31.65 -24.97
C THR A 39 -45.21 -31.70 -24.78
N ALA A 40 -44.53 -32.71 -25.33
CA ALA A 40 -43.07 -32.83 -25.24
C ALA A 40 -42.33 -31.69 -25.96
N LEU A 41 -42.88 -31.18 -27.08
CA LEU A 41 -42.29 -30.02 -27.77
C LEU A 41 -42.57 -28.72 -26.99
N ALA A 42 -43.77 -28.58 -26.42
CA ALA A 42 -44.09 -27.46 -25.56
C ALA A 42 -43.21 -27.43 -24.30
N ASP A 43 -43.01 -28.58 -23.63
CA ASP A 43 -42.13 -28.72 -22.47
C ASP A 43 -40.67 -28.40 -22.81
N LEU A 44 -40.22 -28.78 -24.01
CA LEU A 44 -38.89 -28.48 -24.51
C LEU A 44 -38.72 -26.97 -24.77
N GLU A 45 -39.69 -26.34 -25.43
CA GLU A 45 -39.70 -24.89 -25.67
C GLU A 45 -39.70 -24.10 -24.36
N ASP A 46 -40.50 -24.51 -23.39
CA ASP A 46 -40.53 -23.96 -22.03
C ASP A 46 -39.16 -24.08 -21.35
N THR A 47 -38.55 -25.26 -21.43
CA THR A 47 -37.24 -25.52 -20.82
C THR A 47 -36.15 -24.66 -21.47
N LEU A 48 -36.15 -24.55 -22.79
CA LEU A 48 -35.22 -23.70 -23.54
C LEU A 48 -35.41 -22.23 -23.16
N THR A 49 -36.66 -21.75 -23.09
CA THR A 49 -36.97 -20.37 -22.71
C THR A 49 -36.47 -20.04 -21.31
N ARG A 50 -36.75 -20.90 -20.32
CA ARG A 50 -36.25 -20.71 -18.94
C ARG A 50 -34.73 -20.75 -18.88
N THR A 51 -34.10 -21.64 -19.66
CA THR A 51 -32.64 -21.75 -19.70
C THR A 51 -32.02 -20.49 -20.30
N LEU A 52 -32.60 -19.94 -21.37
CA LEU A 52 -32.15 -18.68 -21.97
C LEU A 52 -32.27 -17.52 -20.98
N GLN A 53 -33.41 -17.37 -20.31
CA GLN A 53 -33.61 -16.34 -19.29
C GLN A 53 -32.59 -16.45 -18.15
N ASN A 54 -32.31 -17.67 -17.69
CA ASN A 54 -31.31 -17.91 -16.65
C ASN A 54 -29.90 -17.53 -17.13
N LEU A 55 -29.55 -17.85 -18.38
CA LEU A 55 -28.26 -17.49 -18.96
C LEU A 55 -28.11 -15.97 -19.09
N GLU A 56 -29.14 -15.27 -19.56
CA GLU A 56 -29.16 -13.81 -19.63
C GLU A 56 -28.96 -13.18 -18.25
N GLN A 57 -29.64 -13.69 -17.22
CA GLN A 57 -29.45 -13.22 -15.85
C GLN A 57 -28.00 -13.45 -15.37
N ILE A 58 -27.45 -14.64 -15.61
CA ILE A 58 -26.06 -14.95 -15.22
C ILE A 58 -25.08 -14.02 -15.94
N ILE A 59 -25.29 -13.73 -17.23
CA ILE A 59 -24.45 -12.81 -17.99
C ILE A 59 -24.50 -11.41 -17.36
N ASN A 60 -25.71 -10.88 -17.12
CA ASN A 60 -25.89 -9.57 -16.50
C ASN A 60 -25.22 -9.49 -15.11
N ASP A 61 -25.39 -10.52 -14.28
CA ASP A 61 -24.78 -10.58 -12.95
C ASP A 61 -23.25 -10.59 -13.04
N ARG A 62 -22.68 -11.31 -14.03
CA ARG A 62 -21.23 -11.39 -14.24
C ARG A 62 -20.67 -10.07 -14.77
N GLU A 63 -21.34 -9.40 -15.70
CA GLU A 63 -20.94 -8.08 -16.19
C GLU A 63 -20.95 -7.03 -15.06
N SER A 64 -22.00 -7.03 -14.24
CA SER A 64 -22.10 -6.16 -13.06
C SER A 64 -20.99 -6.44 -12.05
N ALA A 65 -20.71 -7.73 -11.76
CA ALA A 65 -19.62 -8.11 -10.88
C ALA A 65 -18.25 -7.67 -11.40
N MET A 66 -17.99 -7.80 -12.70
CA MET A 66 -16.73 -7.34 -13.30
C MET A 66 -16.54 -5.83 -13.15
N LYS A 67 -17.61 -5.05 -13.37
CA LYS A 67 -17.56 -3.60 -13.15
C LYS A 67 -17.24 -3.27 -11.69
N ASN A 68 -17.92 -3.91 -10.75
CA ASN A 68 -17.66 -3.73 -9.32
C ASN A 68 -16.21 -4.09 -8.94
N PHE A 69 -15.64 -5.13 -9.54
CA PHE A 69 -14.24 -5.48 -9.30
C PHE A 69 -13.26 -4.44 -9.83
N GLU A 70 -13.53 -3.83 -10.98
CA GLU A 70 -12.67 -2.75 -11.49
C GLU A 70 -12.76 -1.50 -10.61
N ASP A 71 -13.96 -1.14 -10.14
CA ASP A 71 -14.17 -0.03 -9.20
C ASP A 71 -13.46 -0.27 -7.86
N GLN A 72 -13.54 -1.50 -7.32
CA GLN A 72 -12.83 -1.90 -6.10
C GLN A 72 -11.31 -1.85 -6.29
N LYS A 73 -10.80 -2.35 -7.42
CA LYS A 73 -9.38 -2.30 -7.76
C LYS A 73 -8.88 -0.87 -7.83
N GLN A 74 -9.65 0.06 -8.41
CA GLN A 74 -9.28 1.47 -8.45
C GLN A 74 -9.30 2.11 -7.06
N THR A 75 -10.30 1.77 -6.24
CA THR A 75 -10.40 2.22 -4.85
C THR A 75 -9.19 1.76 -4.02
N ILE A 76 -8.79 0.50 -4.16
CA ILE A 76 -7.62 -0.06 -3.49
C ILE A 76 -6.34 0.68 -3.94
N LYS A 77 -6.16 0.90 -5.25
CA LYS A 77 -5.00 1.66 -5.77
C LYS A 77 -4.92 3.06 -5.16
N ASN A 78 -6.02 3.79 -5.14
CA ASN A 78 -6.07 5.13 -4.55
C ASN A 78 -5.74 5.09 -3.05
N THR A 79 -6.30 4.12 -2.32
CA THR A 79 -6.04 3.94 -0.89
C THR A 79 -4.56 3.67 -0.59
N ILE A 80 -3.91 2.84 -1.43
CA ILE A 80 -2.47 2.57 -1.32
C ILE A 80 -1.67 3.85 -1.54
N ASN A 81 -1.96 4.60 -2.60
CA ASN A 81 -1.26 5.84 -2.91
C ASN A 81 -1.42 6.89 -1.80
N ASP A 82 -2.64 7.09 -1.30
CA ASP A 82 -2.91 8.02 -0.21
C ASP A 82 -2.19 7.63 1.08
N THR A 83 -2.12 6.32 1.36
CA THR A 83 -1.41 5.80 2.53
C THR A 83 0.09 6.03 2.40
N GLN A 84 0.67 5.77 1.22
CA GLN A 84 2.08 6.04 0.94
C GLN A 84 2.40 7.53 1.11
N ALA A 85 1.57 8.42 0.56
CA ALA A 85 1.74 9.86 0.69
C ALA A 85 1.72 10.32 2.16
N ARG A 86 0.80 9.77 2.97
CA ARG A 86 0.75 10.06 4.42
C ARG A 86 1.98 9.58 5.18
N ILE A 87 2.46 8.38 4.86
CA ILE A 87 3.67 7.81 5.47
C ILE A 87 4.87 8.70 5.15
N LEU A 88 5.09 9.03 3.88
CA LEU A 88 6.21 9.88 3.45
C LEU A 88 6.17 11.23 4.15
N LYS A 89 5.01 11.90 4.17
CA LYS A 89 4.87 13.18 4.88
C LYS A 89 5.23 13.07 6.36
N THR A 90 4.81 11.99 7.02
CA THR A 90 5.09 11.77 8.44
C THR A 90 6.59 11.54 8.68
N LEU A 91 7.25 10.82 7.77
CA LEU A 91 8.70 10.62 7.81
C LEU A 91 9.45 11.94 7.63
N ASP A 92 9.05 12.76 6.66
CA ASP A 92 9.65 14.09 6.41
C ASP A 92 9.48 15.01 7.63
N ASP A 93 8.27 15.04 8.22
CA ASP A 93 7.98 15.84 9.42
C ASP A 93 8.83 15.39 10.62
N LEU A 94 9.02 14.07 10.78
CA LEU A 94 9.85 13.50 11.84
C LEU A 94 11.33 13.81 11.63
N GLU A 95 11.83 13.64 10.40
CA GLU A 95 13.23 13.97 10.06
C GLU A 95 13.51 15.44 10.34
N HIS A 96 12.65 16.34 9.87
CA HIS A 96 12.80 17.77 10.10
C HIS A 96 12.82 18.12 11.59
N LYS A 97 11.92 17.53 12.37
CA LYS A 97 11.87 17.73 13.83
C LYS A 97 13.15 17.27 14.51
N LEU A 98 13.66 16.09 14.16
CA LEU A 98 14.88 15.54 14.76
C LEU A 98 16.11 16.37 14.41
N LEU A 99 16.20 16.88 13.17
CA LEU A 99 17.28 17.77 12.76
C LEU A 99 17.25 19.09 13.55
N LEU A 100 16.08 19.70 13.72
CA LEU A 100 15.92 20.91 14.53
C LEU A 100 16.30 20.68 16.00
N GLU A 101 15.90 19.56 16.58
CA GLU A 101 16.27 19.19 17.95
C GLU A 101 17.78 19.00 18.08
N LEU A 102 18.40 18.33 17.11
CA LEU A 102 19.85 18.12 17.06
C LEU A 102 20.61 19.45 16.99
N ASP A 103 20.22 20.34 16.08
CA ASP A 103 20.84 21.65 15.92
C ASP A 103 20.71 22.50 17.18
N THR A 104 19.55 22.45 17.82
CA THR A 104 19.30 23.16 19.09
C THR A 104 20.21 22.62 20.20
N LYS A 105 20.29 21.29 20.35
CA LYS A 105 21.16 20.65 21.36
C LYS A 105 22.63 20.93 21.09
N TYR A 106 23.05 20.85 19.84
CA TYR A 106 24.41 21.18 19.42
C TYR A 106 24.75 22.64 19.73
N GLY A 107 23.88 23.58 19.37
CA GLY A 107 24.04 25.00 19.65
C GLY A 107 24.18 25.31 21.14
N ASN A 108 23.34 24.67 21.97
CA ASN A 108 23.41 24.80 23.43
C ASN A 108 24.74 24.27 23.99
N CYS A 109 25.13 23.06 23.58
CA CYS A 109 26.40 22.46 24.01
C CYS A 109 27.60 23.33 23.60
N LYS A 110 27.62 23.82 22.36
CA LYS A 110 28.66 24.74 21.86
C LYS A 110 28.74 26.02 22.68
N SER A 111 27.59 26.59 23.06
CA SER A 111 27.52 27.79 23.91
C SER A 111 28.08 27.53 25.30
N GLU A 112 27.72 26.41 25.93
CA GLU A 112 28.25 26.01 27.24
C GLU A 112 29.76 25.80 27.22
N VAL A 113 30.27 25.07 26.22
CA VAL A 113 31.71 24.88 26.03
C VAL A 113 32.43 26.21 25.87
N ASN A 114 31.88 27.14 25.09
CA ASN A 114 32.46 28.47 24.93
C ASN A 114 32.49 29.27 26.24
N LYS A 115 31.42 29.20 27.05
CA LYS A 115 31.40 29.85 28.37
C LYS A 115 32.49 29.27 29.28
N LEU A 116 32.65 27.94 29.30
CA LEU A 116 33.70 27.28 30.08
C LEU A 116 35.10 27.69 29.60
N LEU A 117 35.33 27.74 28.29
CA LEU A 117 36.61 28.20 27.71
C LEU A 117 36.95 29.64 28.11
N ILE A 118 35.97 30.54 28.08
CA ILE A 118 36.16 31.93 28.54
C ILE A 118 36.52 31.95 30.03
N GLY A 119 35.78 31.20 30.86
CA GLY A 119 36.05 31.06 32.29
C GLY A 119 37.47 30.56 32.57
N MET A 120 37.89 29.48 31.91
CA MET A 120 39.24 28.92 32.04
C MET A 120 40.33 29.92 31.61
N ASN A 121 40.11 30.68 30.54
CA ASN A 121 41.06 31.70 30.09
C ASN A 121 41.20 32.84 31.09
N ASN A 122 40.11 33.26 31.74
CA ASN A 122 40.17 34.26 32.80
C ASN A 122 40.93 33.72 34.02
N SER A 123 40.60 32.52 34.49
CA SER A 123 41.32 31.88 35.60
C SER A 123 42.81 31.69 35.30
N LYS A 124 43.16 31.32 34.06
CA LYS A 124 44.56 31.25 33.61
C LYS A 124 45.27 32.59 33.73
N ARG A 125 44.61 33.69 33.34
CA ARG A 125 45.17 35.04 33.43
C ARG A 125 45.40 35.43 34.90
N ASP A 126 44.44 35.18 35.76
CA ASP A 126 44.54 35.47 37.19
C ASP A 126 45.68 34.70 37.85
N LEU A 127 45.82 33.41 37.54
CA LEU A 127 46.94 32.58 38.02
C LEU A 127 48.30 33.09 37.51
N CYS A 128 48.39 33.60 36.28
CA CYS A 128 49.62 34.20 35.78
C CYS A 128 49.99 35.46 36.57
N CYS A 129 49.02 36.33 36.85
CA CYS A 129 49.22 37.53 37.65
C CYS A 129 49.67 37.20 39.08
N LEU A 130 48.98 36.27 39.75
CA LEU A 130 49.35 35.82 41.10
C LEU A 130 50.74 35.18 41.13
N ARG A 131 51.11 34.41 40.10
CA ARG A 131 52.46 33.84 39.96
C ARG A 131 53.52 34.93 39.86
N GLU A 132 53.28 35.98 39.07
CA GLU A 132 54.20 37.11 38.93
C GLU A 132 54.36 37.88 40.25
N GLN A 133 53.25 38.19 40.93
CA GLN A 133 53.28 38.82 42.26
C GLN A 133 54.04 37.97 43.28
N THR A 134 53.83 36.65 43.27
CA THR A 134 54.55 35.72 44.15
C THR A 134 56.05 35.72 43.86
N ALA A 135 56.45 35.77 42.58
CA ALA A 135 57.86 35.86 42.19
C ALA A 135 58.50 37.18 42.69
N GLN A 136 57.79 38.30 42.57
CA GLN A 136 58.24 39.60 43.10
C GLN A 136 58.41 39.56 44.62
N LEU A 137 57.42 39.05 45.36
CA LEU A 137 57.49 38.91 46.83
C LEU A 137 58.68 38.03 47.26
N LYS A 138 58.96 36.94 46.56
CA LYS A 138 60.14 36.10 46.82
C LYS A 138 61.45 36.88 46.63
N SER A 139 61.54 37.74 45.61
CA SER A 139 62.73 38.59 45.42
C SER A 139 62.91 39.58 46.58
N PHE A 140 61.85 40.31 46.97
CA PHE A 140 61.88 41.22 48.10
C PHE A 140 62.25 40.53 49.41
N ALA A 141 61.69 39.34 49.67
CA ALA A 141 62.01 38.56 50.86
C ALA A 141 63.50 38.16 50.90
N SER A 142 64.06 37.80 49.73
CA SER A 142 65.49 37.47 49.59
C SER A 142 66.37 38.71 49.85
N ASP A 143 65.99 39.87 49.33
CA ASP A 143 66.70 41.13 49.55
C ASP A 143 66.69 41.55 51.03
N VAL A 144 65.53 41.42 51.69
CA VAL A 144 65.38 41.69 53.13
C VAL A 144 66.24 40.72 53.95
N GLN A 145 66.24 39.43 53.60
CA GLN A 145 67.08 38.44 54.27
C GLN A 145 68.57 38.79 54.15
N PHE A 146 69.02 39.14 52.94
CA PHE A 146 70.40 39.57 52.70
C PHE A 146 70.77 40.83 53.51
N PHE A 147 69.87 41.80 53.57
CA PHE A 147 70.05 43.00 54.39
C PHE A 147 70.20 42.66 55.88
N LEU A 148 69.34 41.81 56.42
CA LEU A 148 69.38 41.38 57.82
C LEU A 148 70.67 40.63 58.16
N GLU A 149 71.14 39.75 57.27
CA GLU A 149 72.40 39.03 57.43
C GLU A 149 73.60 40.00 57.45
N ARG A 150 73.61 41.01 56.57
CA ARG A 150 74.65 42.04 56.52
C ARG A 150 74.67 42.90 57.78
N VAL A 151 73.51 43.34 58.28
CA VAL A 151 73.41 44.09 59.53
C VAL A 151 73.90 43.27 60.73
N ARG A 152 73.61 41.96 60.77
CA ARG A 152 74.12 41.07 61.82
C ARG A 152 75.64 40.93 61.80
N SER A 153 76.26 40.90 60.63
CA SER A 153 77.72 40.77 60.47
C SER A 153 78.52 42.02 60.87
N MET A 154 77.86 43.17 61.07
CA MET A 154 78.47 44.45 61.45
C MET A 154 78.45 44.72 62.96
N LYS A 155 77.85 43.82 63.75
CA LYS A 155 77.90 43.83 65.21
C LYS A 155 78.93 42.81 65.69
#